data_AF-A0A954GC37-F1
#
_entry.id   AF-A0A954GC37-F1
#
_cell.length_a   1.000
_cell.length_b   1.000
_cell.length_c   1.000
_cell.angle_alpha   90.00
_cell.angle_beta   90.00
_cell.angle_gamma   90.00
#
_symmetry.space_group_name_H-M   'P 1'
#
loop_
_entity.id
_entity.type
_entity.pdbx_description
1 polymer ?
#
loop_
_entity_poly.entity_id
_entity_poly.type
_entity_poly.pdbx_seq_one_letter_code
_entity_poly.pdbx_strand_id
1 'polypeptide(L)'
;MMPNQQSWSNRRHSVAGVLLAAALFAAPHAQADDTDIAHQAYNILKSKCYKCHGEQVKIPNLFVLERDTLIADRGPDLVPYITPGQLDRSMIWEYVEGEDPLMPLDGKISPEEQATLKQWIEEGAPFPLVGDEERSYISEEEIMKTIARHLFDETGSDRKFQRYFSIAHLHNNRSVTDTELRLYRAAFSKAVNSMSRQPGIAVPEPIDEAETIFHIDLRDYGWQDLEVWDQVVRAYPYGLKPQSVDEIEQYNKLEELYGAVQFDGMPYIRADWFVVTATRPPLYHTLLDIPETLDELLTRLGIDVKENIKLGQARRGGMFESGVSTQNRLVEYHPSNNGAFWLSYDFKKNSGRSNLSIFPLGPEGAIEGDEFSKFAFKHDGGEIIFNLPNGLNGYMLVLSDGNRIDEGPIEIVWDTNTTGGNPKIINGISCMNCHKHGTISFQDDIRSSVAIFDADAQKKVRELYPDHDEMDRLLEEARRRFLGRLEQTMGRFLKQGEDADKPITLFQEPVSFVARNYDKNVNLEAAARELGFKEKDELKSRLGGRRLVQLGLKPLVDEDGSIKRSFWDSRESGVSIFQEAASELARGTPVP
;
A
#
# COMPACT_ATOMS: atom_id res chain seq x y z
N MET A 1 88.64 22.34 -11.54
CA MET A 1 88.76 20.88 -11.33
C MET A 1 87.40 20.28 -11.69
N MET A 2 87.01 19.90 -12.92
CA MET A 2 87.65 19.22 -14.06
C MET A 2 88.38 17.92 -13.68
N PRO A 3 88.35 16.86 -14.51
CA PRO A 3 87.27 16.43 -15.44
C PRO A 3 87.14 14.89 -15.63
N ASN A 4 86.22 14.49 -16.54
CA ASN A 4 86.34 13.43 -17.58
C ASN A 4 86.39 11.93 -17.20
N GLN A 5 86.03 10.97 -18.05
CA GLN A 5 85.19 10.81 -19.26
C GLN A 5 85.31 9.31 -19.65
N GLN A 6 84.31 8.80 -20.40
CA GLN A 6 84.38 7.67 -21.35
C GLN A 6 84.66 6.26 -20.77
N SER A 7 83.66 5.36 -20.81
CA SER A 7 83.44 4.29 -21.83
C SER A 7 84.70 3.48 -22.14
N TRP A 8 84.68 2.15 -22.20
CA TRP A 8 84.71 1.38 -23.45
C TRP A 8 84.40 -0.10 -23.13
N SER A 9 83.64 -0.68 -24.04
CA SER A 9 83.11 -2.04 -24.14
C SER A 9 84.17 -3.16 -24.21
N ASN A 10 83.86 -4.38 -23.73
CA ASN A 10 83.31 -5.48 -24.55
C ASN A 10 83.50 -6.88 -23.90
N ARG A 11 82.37 -7.60 -23.84
CA ARG A 11 82.13 -9.05 -23.99
C ARG A 11 83.11 -10.05 -23.35
N ARG A 12 82.60 -10.75 -22.32
CA ARG A 12 82.89 -12.18 -22.09
C ARG A 12 81.58 -12.94 -21.91
N HIS A 13 81.48 -14.05 -22.64
CA HIS A 13 80.38 -15.01 -22.56
C HIS A 13 80.45 -15.78 -21.24
N SER A 14 79.36 -15.82 -20.48
CA SER A 14 79.16 -16.82 -19.42
C SER A 14 77.68 -17.10 -19.20
N VAL A 15 77.30 -18.34 -19.53
CA VAL A 15 76.40 -19.24 -18.82
C VAL A 15 75.01 -18.71 -18.43
N ALA A 16 74.01 -19.24 -19.12
CA ALA A 16 72.59 -19.13 -18.80
C ALA A 16 72.30 -19.68 -17.39
N GLY A 17 71.93 -18.78 -16.49
CA GLY A 17 71.24 -19.08 -15.23
C GLY A 17 69.76 -18.83 -15.40
N VAL A 18 68.95 -19.86 -15.13
CA VAL A 18 67.49 -19.82 -15.10
C VAL A 18 67.03 -18.85 -14.00
N LEU A 19 66.35 -17.77 -14.39
CA LEU A 19 65.57 -16.91 -13.49
C LEU A 19 64.10 -17.12 -13.82
N LEU A 20 63.41 -17.80 -12.90
CA LEU A 20 61.97 -17.99 -12.87
C LEU A 20 61.32 -16.61 -12.60
N ALA A 21 60.77 -15.97 -13.64
CA ALA A 21 59.92 -14.80 -13.46
C ALA A 21 58.53 -15.28 -13.03
N ALA A 22 58.22 -15.17 -11.74
CA ALA A 22 56.87 -15.30 -11.23
C ALA A 22 56.06 -14.09 -11.69
N ALA A 23 55.24 -14.27 -12.72
CA ALA A 23 54.21 -13.32 -13.08
C ALA A 23 53.15 -13.32 -11.97
N LEU A 24 53.10 -12.24 -11.18
CA LEU A 24 51.98 -11.91 -10.32
C LEU A 24 50.78 -11.62 -11.21
N PHE A 25 49.96 -12.63 -11.47
CA PHE A 25 48.57 -12.42 -11.85
C PHE A 25 47.86 -11.85 -10.62
N ALA A 26 47.62 -10.54 -10.64
CA ALA A 26 46.60 -9.95 -9.79
C ALA A 26 45.25 -10.49 -10.26
N ALA A 27 44.71 -11.46 -9.52
CA ALA A 27 43.31 -11.84 -9.64
C ALA A 27 42.45 -10.62 -9.26
N PRO A 28 41.35 -10.33 -9.96
CA PRO A 28 40.38 -9.36 -9.46
C PRO A 28 39.73 -9.97 -8.21
N HIS A 29 40.09 -9.46 -7.03
CA HIS A 29 39.32 -9.62 -5.81
C HIS A 29 38.48 -8.37 -5.63
N ALA A 30 37.17 -8.50 -5.79
CA ALA A 30 36.12 -7.79 -5.05
C ALA A 30 34.82 -7.79 -5.88
N GLN A 31 34.04 -8.87 -5.75
CA GLN A 31 32.60 -8.85 -6.06
C GLN A 31 31.81 -9.80 -5.14
N ALA A 32 32.41 -10.23 -4.01
CA ALA A 32 31.81 -11.20 -3.09
C ALA A 32 31.54 -10.65 -1.67
N ASP A 33 32.07 -9.47 -1.30
CA ASP A 33 31.88 -8.90 0.05
C ASP A 33 30.60 -8.05 0.20
N ASP A 34 30.19 -7.29 -0.84
CA ASP A 34 29.02 -6.38 -0.77
C ASP A 34 27.69 -7.08 -0.43
N THR A 35 27.54 -8.35 -0.79
CA THR A 35 26.33 -9.14 -0.52
C THR A 35 26.23 -9.65 0.92
N ASP A 36 27.35 -9.87 1.60
CA ASP A 36 27.34 -10.44 2.96
C ASP A 36 26.94 -9.37 4.00
N ILE A 37 27.57 -8.20 3.91
CA ILE A 37 27.29 -7.08 4.81
C ILE A 37 25.85 -6.55 4.66
N ALA A 38 25.31 -6.53 3.43
CA ALA A 38 23.95 -6.13 3.15
C ALA A 38 22.93 -7.07 3.83
N HIS A 39 23.14 -8.39 3.77
CA HIS A 39 22.30 -9.39 4.45
C HIS A 39 22.38 -9.25 5.97
N GLN A 40 23.59 -9.13 6.51
CA GLN A 40 23.79 -9.01 7.95
C GLN A 40 23.10 -7.77 8.51
N ALA A 41 23.30 -6.61 7.89
CA ALA A 41 22.63 -5.37 8.28
C ALA A 41 21.11 -5.47 8.15
N TYR A 42 20.60 -6.00 7.03
CA TYR A 42 19.16 -6.20 6.85
C TYR A 42 18.54 -7.08 7.95
N ASN A 43 19.21 -8.18 8.31
CA ASN A 43 18.75 -9.07 9.39
C ASN A 43 18.76 -8.37 10.76
N ILE A 44 19.72 -7.48 11.02
CA ILE A 44 19.73 -6.63 12.22
C ILE A 44 18.53 -5.68 12.21
N LEU A 45 18.32 -4.94 11.13
CA LEU A 45 17.18 -4.02 11.01
C LEU A 45 15.84 -4.76 11.15
N LYS A 46 15.72 -5.95 10.57
CA LYS A 46 14.54 -6.81 10.63
C LYS A 46 14.27 -7.29 12.06
N SER A 47 15.30 -7.74 12.77
CA SER A 47 15.16 -8.30 14.11
C SER A 47 15.06 -7.26 15.23
N LYS A 48 15.74 -6.12 15.10
CA LYS A 48 15.84 -5.09 16.16
C LYS A 48 14.95 -3.87 15.94
N CYS A 49 14.64 -3.52 14.69
CA CYS A 49 14.06 -2.21 14.38
C CYS A 49 12.65 -2.33 13.75
N TYR A 50 12.42 -3.32 12.90
CA TYR A 50 11.24 -3.39 12.01
C TYR A 50 9.89 -3.44 12.73
N LYS A 51 9.82 -4.10 13.89
CA LYS A 51 8.59 -4.15 14.71
C LYS A 51 8.04 -2.75 15.02
N CYS A 52 8.90 -1.82 15.43
CA CYS A 52 8.50 -0.46 15.77
C CYS A 52 8.54 0.49 14.55
N HIS A 53 9.53 0.31 13.68
CA HIS A 53 9.84 1.19 12.55
C HIS A 53 9.47 0.56 11.19
N GLY A 54 8.35 -0.16 11.14
CA GLY A 54 7.87 -0.81 9.93
C GLY A 54 6.47 -1.41 10.11
N GLU A 55 6.30 -2.29 11.10
CA GLU A 55 4.99 -2.92 11.39
C GLU A 55 4.06 -1.98 12.16
N GLN A 56 4.54 -1.45 13.28
CA GLN A 56 3.76 -0.57 14.16
C GLN A 56 3.80 0.89 13.73
N VAL A 57 4.80 1.29 12.92
CA VAL A 57 5.03 2.66 12.44
C VAL A 57 4.96 3.68 13.60
N LYS A 58 5.79 3.47 14.63
CA LYS A 58 5.86 4.37 15.81
C LYS A 58 6.38 5.77 15.47
N ILE A 59 7.16 5.87 14.40
CA ILE A 59 7.60 7.13 13.82
C ILE A 59 6.97 7.20 12.42
N PRO A 60 6.15 8.23 12.13
CA PRO A 60 5.56 8.42 10.81
C PRO A 60 6.64 8.45 9.72
N ASN A 61 6.37 7.77 8.61
CA ASN A 61 7.25 7.73 7.43
C ASN A 61 8.65 7.13 7.69
N LEU A 62 8.83 6.32 8.74
CA LEU A 62 10.03 5.51 8.95
C LEU A 62 9.71 4.03 8.76
N PHE A 63 10.17 3.49 7.63
CA PHE A 63 10.10 2.08 7.24
C PHE A 63 11.53 1.54 7.10
N VAL A 64 12.05 0.93 8.16
CA VAL A 64 13.48 0.62 8.33
C VAL A 64 14.00 -0.49 7.39
N LEU A 65 13.10 -1.22 6.74
CA LEU A 65 13.47 -2.21 5.71
C LEU A 65 13.30 -1.67 4.29
N GLU A 66 12.95 -0.40 4.12
CA GLU A 66 12.82 0.25 2.82
C GLU A 66 14.00 1.20 2.61
N ARG A 67 14.94 0.85 1.72
CA ARG A 67 16.15 1.66 1.46
C ARG A 67 15.82 3.10 1.11
N ASP A 68 14.86 3.31 0.21
CA ASP A 68 14.43 4.64 -0.24
C ASP A 68 13.98 5.50 0.95
N THR A 69 13.26 4.91 1.90
CA THR A 69 12.81 5.60 3.11
C THR A 69 13.99 6.00 3.99
N LEU A 70 15.00 5.15 4.11
CA LEU A 70 16.18 5.43 4.93
C LEU A 70 17.04 6.58 4.37
N ILE A 71 17.18 6.64 3.05
CA ILE A 71 18.04 7.63 2.38
C ILE A 71 17.29 8.89 1.91
N ALA A 72 15.97 8.93 2.07
CA ALA A 72 15.15 10.05 1.63
C ALA A 72 15.61 11.36 2.26
N ASP A 73 15.58 12.44 1.46
CA ASP A 73 15.68 13.80 1.99
C ASP A 73 14.44 14.09 2.85
N ARG A 74 14.68 14.45 4.11
CA ARG A 74 13.63 14.72 5.11
C ARG A 74 13.37 16.22 5.28
N GLY A 75 14.00 17.06 4.47
CA GLY A 75 13.89 18.51 4.50
C GLY A 75 15.14 19.18 5.06
N PRO A 76 15.25 20.52 4.92
CA PRO A 76 16.48 21.28 5.15
C PRO A 76 17.00 21.22 6.60
N ASP A 77 16.12 20.96 7.56
CA ASP A 77 16.43 20.93 8.99
C ASP A 77 16.61 19.50 9.54
N LEU A 78 16.43 18.46 8.71
CA LEU A 78 16.47 17.06 9.14
C LEU A 78 17.52 16.28 8.36
N VAL A 79 18.37 15.57 9.12
CA VAL A 79 19.32 14.61 8.54
C VAL A 79 18.53 13.38 8.06
N PRO A 80 18.84 12.81 6.87
CA PRO A 80 18.32 11.51 6.46
C PRO A 80 18.52 10.45 7.55
N TYR A 81 17.68 9.41 7.56
CA TYR A 81 17.88 8.32 8.53
C TYR A 81 19.24 7.66 8.33
N ILE A 82 19.66 7.57 7.06
CA ILE A 82 20.98 7.15 6.63
C ILE A 82 21.45 8.06 5.51
N THR A 83 22.67 8.60 5.63
CA THR A 83 23.39 9.18 4.51
C THR A 83 24.42 8.15 4.04
N PRO A 84 24.23 7.52 2.86
CA PRO A 84 25.17 6.52 2.33
C PRO A 84 26.63 7.00 2.37
N GLY A 85 27.51 6.20 2.98
CA GLY A 85 28.93 6.48 3.11
C GLY A 85 29.29 7.55 4.15
N GLN A 86 28.33 8.10 4.90
CA GLN A 86 28.54 9.17 5.87
C GLN A 86 27.90 8.83 7.21
N LEU A 87 28.69 8.17 8.06
CA LEU A 87 28.27 7.72 9.40
C LEU A 87 27.80 8.88 10.28
N ASP A 88 28.59 9.96 10.37
CA ASP A 88 28.30 11.16 11.17
C ASP A 88 27.07 11.95 10.67
N ARG A 89 26.52 11.59 9.51
CA ARG A 89 25.29 12.17 8.94
C ARG A 89 24.18 11.13 8.81
N SER A 90 24.24 10.07 9.61
CA SER A 90 23.22 9.02 9.61
C SER A 90 22.56 8.99 10.96
N MET A 91 21.31 9.48 11.03
CA MET A 91 20.55 9.54 12.29
C MET A 91 20.44 8.18 12.97
N ILE A 92 20.34 7.07 12.21
CA ILE A 92 20.31 5.73 12.81
C ILE A 92 21.57 5.48 13.66
N TRP A 93 22.75 5.91 13.20
CA TRP A 93 23.99 5.71 13.92
C TRP A 93 24.00 6.43 15.27
N GLU A 94 23.54 7.69 15.30
CA GLU A 94 23.44 8.50 16.54
C GLU A 94 22.59 7.81 17.64
N TYR A 95 21.63 6.97 17.26
CA TYR A 95 20.73 6.29 18.20
C TYR A 95 21.21 4.90 18.63
N VAL A 96 22.09 4.27 17.85
CA VAL A 96 22.55 2.89 18.10
C VAL A 96 24.01 2.83 18.55
N GLU A 97 24.78 3.90 18.43
CA GLU A 97 26.18 3.91 18.86
C GLU A 97 26.33 4.01 20.37
N GLY A 98 27.37 3.36 20.90
CA GLY A 98 27.82 3.50 22.29
C GLY A 98 27.39 2.36 23.22
N GLU A 99 27.80 2.46 24.48
CA GLU A 99 27.59 1.41 25.49
C GLU A 99 26.14 1.35 26.01
N ASP A 100 25.40 2.46 25.92
CA ASP A 100 23.99 2.58 26.31
C ASP A 100 23.18 3.26 25.19
N PRO A 101 22.94 2.53 24.08
CA PRO A 101 22.29 3.09 22.91
C PRO A 101 20.82 3.43 23.19
N LEU A 102 20.33 4.50 22.57
CA LEU A 102 18.94 4.96 22.70
C LEU A 102 17.94 4.02 22.01
N MET A 103 18.41 3.25 21.04
CA MET A 103 17.63 2.25 20.30
C MET A 103 18.39 0.91 20.21
N PRO A 104 17.67 -0.23 20.20
CA PRO A 104 16.21 -0.36 20.33
C PRO A 104 15.71 -0.14 21.77
N LEU A 105 14.53 0.47 21.94
CA LEU A 105 13.89 0.66 23.25
C LEU A 105 13.55 -0.67 23.95
N ASP A 106 13.22 -1.70 23.18
CA ASP A 106 12.91 -3.04 23.64
C ASP A 106 14.03 -4.04 23.27
N GLY A 107 15.14 -3.97 23.99
CA GLY A 107 16.25 -4.92 23.85
C GLY A 107 17.61 -4.24 23.94
N LYS A 108 18.65 -4.95 23.48
CA LYS A 108 19.97 -4.37 23.26
C LYS A 108 20.45 -4.71 21.85
N ILE A 109 21.08 -3.72 21.22
CA ILE A 109 21.96 -3.95 20.07
C ILE A 109 23.36 -4.23 20.62
N SER A 110 23.92 -5.37 20.24
CA SER A 110 25.26 -5.80 20.68
C SER A 110 26.36 -4.98 20.00
N PRO A 111 27.56 -4.88 20.59
CA PRO A 111 28.70 -4.22 19.94
C PRO A 111 29.03 -4.80 18.56
N GLU A 112 28.82 -6.11 18.35
CA GLU A 112 29.00 -6.77 17.06
C GLU A 112 27.97 -6.28 16.04
N GLU A 113 26.68 -6.22 16.42
CA GLU A 113 25.61 -5.69 15.57
C GLU A 113 25.82 -4.19 15.27
N GLN A 114 26.31 -3.39 16.23
CA GLN A 114 26.69 -2.00 16.00
C GLN A 114 27.84 -1.92 14.97
N ALA A 115 28.87 -2.76 15.10
CA ALA A 115 29.98 -2.78 14.17
C ALA A 115 29.52 -3.14 12.74
N THR A 116 28.60 -4.10 12.60
CA THR A 116 27.98 -4.44 11.31
C THR A 116 27.22 -3.25 10.73
N LEU A 117 26.35 -2.58 11.51
CA LEU A 117 25.61 -1.42 11.02
C LEU A 117 26.54 -0.25 10.64
N LYS A 118 27.61 -0.04 11.40
CA LYS A 118 28.62 0.96 11.09
C LYS A 118 29.26 0.71 9.72
N GLN A 119 29.81 -0.49 9.54
CA GLN A 119 30.46 -0.89 8.29
C GLN A 119 29.47 -0.77 7.13
N TRP A 120 28.25 -1.24 7.31
CA TRP A 120 27.20 -1.17 6.31
C TRP A 120 26.87 0.27 5.87
N ILE A 121 26.78 1.23 6.80
CA ILE A 121 26.55 2.65 6.46
C ILE A 121 27.75 3.23 5.71
N GLU A 122 28.98 2.94 6.19
CA GLU A 122 30.23 3.39 5.57
C GLU A 122 30.39 2.86 4.13
N GLU A 123 29.86 1.66 3.84
CA GLU A 123 29.86 1.03 2.51
C GLU A 123 28.69 1.49 1.62
N GLY A 124 27.95 2.53 2.02
CA GLY A 124 26.88 3.11 1.20
C GLY A 124 25.49 2.52 1.46
N ALA A 125 25.33 1.82 2.58
CA ALA A 125 24.11 1.16 3.00
C ALA A 125 23.49 0.30 1.87
N PRO A 126 24.24 -0.68 1.32
CA PRO A 126 23.73 -1.57 0.30
C PRO A 126 22.61 -2.42 0.91
N PHE A 127 21.45 -2.46 0.25
CA PHE A 127 20.42 -3.43 0.63
C PHE A 127 20.66 -4.75 -0.11
N PRO A 128 20.26 -5.88 0.48
CA PRO A 128 20.26 -7.17 -0.21
C PRO A 128 19.63 -7.06 -1.59
N LEU A 129 20.38 -7.40 -2.65
CA LEU A 129 19.78 -7.68 -3.96
C LEU A 129 19.19 -9.08 -3.89
N VAL A 130 17.99 -9.25 -3.32
CA VAL A 130 17.50 -10.59 -2.98
C VAL A 130 16.05 -10.86 -3.37
N GLY A 131 15.90 -11.76 -4.35
CA GLY A 131 15.15 -13.00 -4.08
C GLY A 131 16.18 -14.11 -3.87
N ASP A 132 16.06 -14.88 -2.80
CA ASP A 132 17.06 -15.88 -2.36
C ASP A 132 17.18 -17.10 -3.29
N GLU A 133 16.34 -17.17 -4.34
CA GLU A 133 16.44 -18.14 -5.42
C GLU A 133 16.37 -17.41 -6.77
N GLU A 134 17.05 -17.95 -7.79
CA GLU A 134 17.03 -17.44 -9.16
C GLU A 134 15.60 -17.60 -9.75
N ARG A 135 14.67 -16.70 -9.38
CA ARG A 135 13.29 -16.68 -9.91
C ARG A 135 13.34 -16.70 -11.42
N SER A 136 12.66 -17.66 -12.05
CA SER A 136 12.61 -17.74 -13.51
C SER A 136 11.82 -16.57 -14.08
N TYR A 137 12.29 -15.99 -15.17
CA TYR A 137 11.58 -14.90 -15.83
C TYR A 137 10.26 -15.40 -16.43
N ILE A 138 9.15 -14.71 -16.13
CA ILE A 138 7.81 -15.00 -16.66
C ILE A 138 7.52 -14.03 -17.81
N SER A 139 7.38 -14.54 -19.03
CA SER A 139 7.10 -13.73 -20.23
C SER A 139 5.60 -13.44 -20.40
N GLU A 140 5.26 -12.41 -21.18
CA GLU A 140 3.86 -12.12 -21.57
C GLU A 140 3.18 -13.31 -22.27
N GLU A 141 3.93 -14.03 -23.11
CA GLU A 141 3.44 -15.26 -23.75
C GLU A 141 3.04 -16.31 -22.72
N GLU A 142 3.87 -16.55 -21.70
CA GLU A 142 3.59 -17.56 -20.67
C GLU A 142 2.40 -17.15 -19.78
N ILE A 143 2.23 -15.84 -19.52
CA ILE A 143 1.05 -15.31 -18.82
C ILE A 143 -0.22 -15.62 -19.62
N MET A 144 -0.27 -15.20 -20.88
CA MET A 144 -1.46 -15.42 -21.73
C MET A 144 -1.74 -16.89 -21.97
N LYS A 145 -0.71 -17.72 -22.15
CA LYS A 145 -0.84 -19.16 -22.31
C LYS A 145 -1.40 -19.82 -21.05
N THR A 146 -0.99 -19.38 -19.87
CA THR A 146 -1.52 -19.87 -18.59
C THR A 146 -2.97 -19.48 -18.41
N ILE A 147 -3.33 -18.23 -18.73
CA ILE A 147 -4.72 -17.76 -18.72
C ILE A 147 -5.57 -18.55 -19.71
N ALA A 148 -5.12 -18.72 -20.95
CA ALA A 148 -5.87 -19.43 -21.99
C ALA A 148 -6.09 -20.91 -21.64
N ARG A 149 -5.15 -21.54 -20.91
CA ARG A 149 -5.30 -22.90 -20.39
C ARG A 149 -6.40 -22.97 -19.34
N HIS A 150 -6.35 -22.08 -18.34
CA HIS A 150 -7.37 -22.00 -17.31
C HIS A 150 -8.75 -21.75 -17.92
N LEU A 151 -8.88 -20.76 -18.80
CA LEU A 151 -10.15 -20.39 -19.41
C LEU A 151 -10.71 -21.49 -20.35
N PHE A 152 -9.84 -22.31 -20.93
CA PHE A 152 -10.27 -23.48 -21.71
C PHE A 152 -10.96 -24.52 -20.83
N ASP A 153 -10.42 -24.75 -19.62
CA ASP A 153 -10.96 -25.70 -18.65
C ASP A 153 -12.27 -25.21 -18.00
N GLU A 154 -12.50 -23.89 -18.00
CA GLU A 154 -13.75 -23.27 -17.57
C GLU A 154 -14.94 -23.59 -18.49
N THR A 155 -16.13 -23.70 -17.88
CA THR A 155 -17.36 -23.93 -18.65
C THR A 155 -17.68 -22.71 -19.52
N GLY A 156 -18.15 -22.94 -20.76
CA GLY A 156 -18.38 -21.85 -21.72
C GLY A 156 -19.32 -20.75 -21.22
N SER A 157 -20.27 -21.05 -20.35
CA SER A 157 -21.16 -20.06 -19.73
C SER A 157 -20.52 -19.24 -18.63
N ASP A 158 -19.49 -19.77 -17.96
CA ASP A 158 -18.80 -19.12 -16.84
C ASP A 158 -17.63 -18.25 -17.30
N ARG A 159 -17.03 -18.53 -18.46
CA ARG A 159 -15.90 -17.77 -19.04
C ARG A 159 -16.10 -16.26 -18.99
N LYS A 160 -17.30 -15.78 -19.29
CA LYS A 160 -17.64 -14.35 -19.31
C LYS A 160 -17.48 -13.63 -17.97
N PHE A 161 -17.49 -14.37 -16.86
CA PHE A 161 -17.31 -13.83 -15.51
C PHE A 161 -15.87 -13.92 -15.00
N GLN A 162 -15.00 -14.64 -15.72
CA GLN A 162 -13.61 -14.81 -15.32
C GLN A 162 -12.81 -13.55 -15.63
N ARG A 163 -12.06 -13.06 -14.65
CA ARG A 163 -11.12 -11.95 -14.81
C ARG A 163 -9.78 -12.32 -14.21
N TYR A 164 -8.72 -11.91 -14.89
CA TYR A 164 -7.36 -12.30 -14.55
C TYR A 164 -6.53 -11.10 -14.10
N PHE A 165 -5.66 -11.36 -13.14
CA PHE A 165 -4.74 -10.38 -12.59
C PHE A 165 -3.31 -10.92 -12.59
N SER A 166 -2.33 -10.03 -12.71
CA SER A 166 -0.93 -10.42 -12.68
C SER A 166 -0.09 -9.52 -11.78
N ILE A 167 0.88 -10.12 -11.11
CA ILE A 167 2.03 -9.49 -10.45
C ILE A 167 3.36 -9.97 -11.05
N ALA A 168 3.35 -10.59 -12.23
CA ALA A 168 4.53 -11.15 -12.86
C ALA A 168 5.65 -10.11 -13.09
N HIS A 169 5.31 -8.84 -13.37
CA HIS A 169 6.29 -7.76 -13.49
C HIS A 169 7.03 -7.48 -12.16
N LEU A 170 6.37 -7.65 -11.02
CA LEU A 170 6.98 -7.54 -9.69
C LEU A 170 7.84 -8.76 -9.38
N HIS A 171 7.37 -9.96 -9.72
CA HIS A 171 8.15 -11.19 -9.60
C HIS A 171 9.43 -11.14 -10.44
N ASN A 172 9.33 -10.59 -11.65
CA ASN A 172 10.46 -10.40 -12.56
C ASN A 172 11.40 -9.27 -12.10
N ASN A 173 10.95 -8.39 -11.19
CA ASN A 173 11.77 -7.34 -10.63
C ASN A 173 12.58 -7.86 -9.43
N ARG A 174 13.90 -7.97 -9.63
CA ARG A 174 14.82 -8.49 -8.61
C ARG A 174 14.89 -7.66 -7.34
N SER A 175 14.48 -6.39 -7.38
CA SER A 175 14.41 -5.55 -6.17
C SER A 175 13.22 -5.87 -5.27
N VAL A 176 12.23 -6.65 -5.75
CA VAL A 176 11.06 -7.05 -4.95
C VAL A 176 11.33 -8.42 -4.34
N THR A 177 11.34 -8.50 -3.02
CA THR A 177 11.60 -9.74 -2.27
C THR A 177 10.40 -10.68 -2.25
N ASP A 178 10.59 -11.97 -1.90
CA ASP A 178 9.48 -12.92 -1.77
C ASP A 178 8.54 -12.59 -0.60
N THR A 179 9.08 -11.95 0.45
CA THR A 179 8.27 -11.42 1.55
C THR A 179 7.36 -10.29 1.07
N GLU A 180 7.86 -9.40 0.20
CA GLU A 180 7.05 -8.35 -0.40
C GLU A 180 6.04 -8.92 -1.40
N LEU A 181 6.39 -9.95 -2.20
CA LEU A 181 5.42 -10.63 -3.06
C LEU A 181 4.25 -11.20 -2.25
N ARG A 182 4.49 -11.77 -1.06
CA ARG A 182 3.41 -12.18 -0.14
C ARG A 182 2.52 -11.01 0.28
N LEU A 183 3.08 -9.82 0.51
CA LEU A 183 2.31 -8.61 0.77
C LEU A 183 1.49 -8.17 -0.45
N TYR A 184 2.02 -8.22 -1.68
CA TYR A 184 1.24 -7.92 -2.88
C TYR A 184 0.05 -8.87 -3.06
N ARG A 185 0.25 -10.19 -2.86
CA ARG A 185 -0.83 -11.19 -2.93
C ARG A 185 -1.89 -10.94 -1.86
N ALA A 186 -1.46 -10.67 -0.63
CA ALA A 186 -2.34 -10.33 0.48
C ALA A 186 -3.12 -9.04 0.25
N ALA A 187 -2.48 -8.01 -0.32
CA ALA A 187 -3.10 -6.74 -0.65
C ALA A 187 -4.17 -6.90 -1.73
N PHE A 188 -3.89 -7.69 -2.77
CA PHE A 188 -4.86 -8.00 -3.80
C PHE A 188 -6.10 -8.68 -3.22
N SER A 189 -5.90 -9.75 -2.45
CA SER A 189 -6.99 -10.46 -1.76
C SER A 189 -7.79 -9.54 -0.83
N LYS A 190 -7.10 -8.71 -0.03
CA LYS A 190 -7.72 -7.74 0.87
C LYS A 190 -8.55 -6.71 0.09
N ALA A 191 -8.01 -6.17 -0.99
CA ALA A 191 -8.68 -5.15 -1.79
C ALA A 191 -9.99 -5.70 -2.38
N VAL A 192 -9.95 -6.83 -3.09
CA VAL A 192 -11.16 -7.37 -3.73
C VAL A 192 -12.25 -7.72 -2.71
N ASN A 193 -11.88 -8.31 -1.57
CA ASN A 193 -12.85 -8.65 -0.52
C ASN A 193 -13.37 -7.44 0.24
N SER A 194 -12.53 -6.40 0.44
CA SER A 194 -12.96 -5.15 1.09
C SER A 194 -13.84 -4.29 0.18
N MET A 195 -13.99 -4.68 -1.09
CA MET A 195 -14.90 -4.05 -2.06
C MET A 195 -16.01 -5.02 -2.55
N SER A 196 -16.14 -6.18 -1.90
CA SER A 196 -17.15 -7.19 -2.23
C SER A 196 -18.52 -6.81 -1.68
N ARG A 197 -19.56 -7.07 -2.48
CA ARG A 197 -20.98 -6.95 -2.09
C ARG A 197 -21.55 -8.29 -1.59
N GLN A 198 -20.76 -9.36 -1.58
CA GLN A 198 -21.19 -10.70 -1.22
C GLN A 198 -20.90 -11.02 0.26
N PRO A 199 -21.63 -11.98 0.86
CA PRO A 199 -21.43 -12.39 2.26
C PRO A 199 -20.21 -13.31 2.47
N GLY A 200 -19.64 -13.86 1.40
CA GLY A 200 -18.47 -14.72 1.46
C GLY A 200 -17.16 -13.95 1.34
N ILE A 201 -16.09 -14.48 1.94
CA ILE A 201 -14.73 -14.13 1.55
C ILE A 201 -14.33 -15.05 0.40
N ALA A 202 -14.00 -14.46 -0.74
CA ALA A 202 -13.50 -15.15 -1.92
C ALA A 202 -12.02 -14.78 -2.09
N VAL A 203 -11.11 -15.70 -1.78
CA VAL A 203 -9.67 -15.44 -1.90
C VAL A 203 -9.27 -15.69 -3.35
N PRO A 204 -8.65 -14.72 -4.07
CA PRO A 204 -8.21 -14.93 -5.44
C PRO A 204 -7.29 -16.14 -5.56
N GLU A 205 -7.54 -16.97 -6.57
CA GLU A 205 -6.82 -18.22 -6.75
C GLU A 205 -5.65 -18.03 -7.73
N PRO A 206 -4.41 -18.37 -7.34
CA PRO A 206 -3.30 -18.40 -8.28
C PRO A 206 -3.47 -19.57 -9.26
N ILE A 207 -3.13 -19.34 -10.53
CA ILE A 207 -3.26 -20.32 -11.62
C ILE A 207 -1.89 -20.75 -12.18
N ASP A 208 -0.81 -20.32 -11.53
CA ASP A 208 0.57 -20.66 -11.80
C ASP A 208 1.32 -21.04 -10.51
N GLU A 209 2.39 -21.82 -10.63
CA GLU A 209 3.18 -22.29 -9.48
C GLU A 209 3.89 -21.15 -8.74
N ALA A 210 4.25 -20.07 -9.45
CA ALA A 210 4.89 -18.90 -8.86
C ALA A 210 3.90 -17.97 -8.14
N GLU A 211 2.60 -18.30 -8.15
CA GLU A 211 1.50 -17.49 -7.61
C GLU A 211 1.60 -16.02 -8.08
N THR A 212 1.77 -15.81 -9.40
CA THR A 212 1.89 -14.50 -10.01
C THR A 212 0.68 -14.13 -10.86
N ILE A 213 -0.12 -15.10 -11.28
CA ILE A 213 -1.30 -14.93 -12.11
C ILE A 213 -2.49 -15.43 -11.32
N PHE A 214 -3.47 -14.57 -11.11
CA PHE A 214 -4.66 -14.85 -10.32
C PHE A 214 -5.89 -14.82 -11.21
N HIS A 215 -6.88 -15.65 -10.90
CA HIS A 215 -8.22 -15.50 -11.43
C HIS A 215 -9.20 -15.08 -10.33
N ILE A 216 -10.25 -14.39 -10.75
CA ILE A 216 -11.44 -14.14 -9.96
C ILE A 216 -12.69 -14.39 -10.81
N ASP A 217 -13.77 -14.82 -10.17
CA ASP A 217 -15.12 -14.78 -10.75
C ASP A 217 -15.85 -13.52 -10.26
N LEU A 218 -16.32 -12.68 -11.19
CA LEU A 218 -17.00 -11.43 -10.84
C LEU A 218 -18.25 -11.63 -9.95
N ARG A 219 -18.88 -12.80 -10.00
CA ARG A 219 -20.07 -13.12 -9.20
C ARG A 219 -19.75 -13.25 -7.71
N ASP A 220 -18.54 -13.69 -7.38
CA ASP A 220 -18.09 -13.86 -5.99
C ASP A 220 -17.92 -12.53 -5.25
N TYR A 221 -17.88 -11.42 -6.00
CA TYR A 221 -17.77 -10.06 -5.47
C TYR A 221 -19.01 -9.20 -5.71
N GLY A 222 -19.96 -9.70 -6.53
CA GLY A 222 -21.16 -8.95 -6.92
C GLY A 222 -20.89 -7.91 -8.01
N TRP A 223 -19.93 -8.17 -8.89
CA TRP A 223 -19.49 -7.27 -9.97
C TRP A 223 -19.84 -7.78 -11.36
N GLN A 224 -20.74 -8.75 -11.47
CA GLN A 224 -21.16 -9.35 -12.75
C GLN A 224 -21.88 -8.38 -13.70
N ASP A 225 -22.31 -7.22 -13.19
CA ASP A 225 -22.94 -6.18 -14.00
C ASP A 225 -21.89 -5.49 -14.88
N LEU A 226 -22.06 -5.54 -16.20
CA LEU A 226 -21.07 -5.09 -17.19
C LEU A 226 -20.59 -3.65 -16.94
N GLU A 227 -21.49 -2.75 -16.52
CA GLU A 227 -21.16 -1.34 -16.29
C GLU A 227 -20.18 -1.11 -15.12
N VAL A 228 -20.13 -2.03 -14.16
CA VAL A 228 -19.22 -1.94 -13.00
C VAL A 228 -17.80 -2.28 -13.45
N TRP A 229 -17.63 -3.42 -14.11
CA TRP A 229 -16.31 -3.87 -14.55
C TRP A 229 -15.73 -3.00 -15.67
N ASP A 230 -16.57 -2.52 -16.59
CA ASP A 230 -16.17 -1.58 -17.63
C ASP A 230 -15.46 -0.34 -17.09
N GLN A 231 -15.86 0.16 -15.92
CA GLN A 231 -15.19 1.32 -15.30
C GLN A 231 -13.77 1.00 -14.86
N VAL A 232 -13.52 -0.22 -14.37
CA VAL A 232 -12.17 -0.70 -14.03
C VAL A 232 -11.32 -0.77 -15.29
N VAL A 233 -11.83 -1.40 -16.35
CA VAL A 233 -11.12 -1.55 -17.64
C VAL A 233 -10.80 -0.18 -18.24
N ARG A 234 -11.79 0.74 -18.27
CA ARG A 234 -11.60 2.10 -18.80
C ARG A 234 -10.57 2.91 -18.01
N ALA A 235 -10.38 2.64 -16.72
CA ALA A 235 -9.37 3.32 -15.92
C ALA A 235 -7.96 2.77 -16.13
N TYR A 236 -7.81 1.54 -16.65
CA TYR A 236 -6.54 0.83 -16.70
C TYR A 236 -5.56 1.42 -17.73
N PRO A 237 -4.35 1.87 -17.32
CA PRO A 237 -3.43 2.57 -18.21
C PRO A 237 -2.46 1.63 -18.94
N TYR A 238 -2.49 0.31 -18.71
CA TYR A 238 -1.47 -0.61 -19.24
C TYR A 238 -2.00 -1.59 -20.29
N GLY A 239 -3.23 -1.40 -20.78
CA GLY A 239 -3.85 -2.31 -21.75
C GLY A 239 -3.11 -2.34 -23.09
N LEU A 240 -2.61 -3.50 -23.51
CA LEU A 240 -1.89 -3.67 -24.78
C LEU A 240 -2.44 -4.86 -25.55
N LYS A 241 -2.53 -4.70 -26.88
CA LYS A 241 -2.64 -5.80 -27.82
C LYS A 241 -1.24 -6.17 -28.30
N PRO A 242 -0.81 -7.44 -28.21
CA PRO A 242 0.55 -7.83 -28.54
C PRO A 242 0.86 -7.69 -30.03
N GLN A 243 2.17 -7.64 -30.34
CA GLN A 243 2.68 -7.51 -31.70
C GLN A 243 3.60 -8.65 -32.14
N SER A 244 4.12 -9.47 -31.22
CA SER A 244 4.91 -10.65 -31.60
C SER A 244 4.01 -11.80 -32.04
N VAL A 245 4.52 -12.65 -32.93
CA VAL A 245 3.72 -13.74 -33.52
C VAL A 245 3.19 -14.70 -32.45
N ASP A 246 4.06 -15.12 -31.52
CA ASP A 246 3.71 -16.09 -30.48
C ASP A 246 2.71 -15.50 -29.47
N GLU A 247 2.88 -14.22 -29.09
CA GLU A 247 1.93 -13.50 -28.22
C GLU A 247 0.57 -13.26 -28.91
N ILE A 248 0.55 -12.96 -30.22
CA ILE A 248 -0.68 -12.79 -31.01
C ILE A 248 -1.49 -14.09 -31.07
N GLU A 249 -0.82 -15.24 -31.19
CA GLU A 249 -1.51 -16.54 -31.17
C GLU A 249 -2.26 -16.75 -29.84
N GLN A 250 -1.60 -16.50 -28.71
CA GLN A 250 -2.24 -16.66 -27.39
C GLN A 250 -3.35 -15.61 -27.18
N TYR A 251 -3.16 -14.37 -27.62
CA TYR A 251 -4.18 -13.32 -27.56
C TYR A 251 -5.45 -13.68 -28.34
N ASN A 252 -5.30 -14.16 -29.57
CA ASN A 252 -6.45 -14.56 -30.40
C ASN A 252 -7.18 -15.77 -29.79
N LYS A 253 -6.45 -16.68 -29.16
CA LYS A 253 -7.05 -17.80 -28.41
C LYS A 253 -7.88 -17.32 -27.23
N LEU A 254 -7.43 -16.31 -26.50
CA LEU A 254 -8.22 -15.68 -25.43
C LEU A 254 -9.49 -15.03 -25.98
N GLU A 255 -9.37 -14.26 -27.07
CA GLU A 255 -10.52 -13.65 -27.73
C GLU A 255 -11.54 -14.69 -28.22
N GLU A 256 -11.09 -15.84 -28.73
CA GLU A 256 -11.96 -16.96 -29.12
C GLU A 256 -12.65 -17.60 -27.90
N LEU A 257 -11.92 -17.82 -26.81
CA LEU A 257 -12.44 -18.47 -25.61
C LEU A 257 -13.51 -17.65 -24.88
N TYR A 258 -13.28 -16.33 -24.76
CA TYR A 258 -14.29 -15.39 -24.24
C TYR A 258 -15.40 -15.14 -25.27
N GLY A 259 -15.05 -15.09 -26.55
CA GLY A 259 -15.90 -14.56 -27.61
C GLY A 259 -15.77 -13.04 -27.74
N ALA A 260 -15.80 -12.55 -28.98
CA ALA A 260 -15.49 -11.17 -29.35
C ALA A 260 -16.32 -10.07 -28.63
N VAL A 261 -17.48 -10.40 -28.07
CA VAL A 261 -18.33 -9.44 -27.34
C VAL A 261 -17.97 -9.36 -25.85
N GLN A 262 -17.43 -10.44 -25.27
CA GLN A 262 -17.17 -10.55 -23.83
C GLN A 262 -15.70 -10.35 -23.49
N PHE A 263 -14.82 -10.37 -24.49
CA PHE A 263 -13.42 -10.09 -24.30
C PHE A 263 -13.21 -8.57 -24.22
N ASP A 264 -12.73 -8.10 -23.06
CA ASP A 264 -12.47 -6.68 -22.79
C ASP A 264 -11.28 -6.11 -23.61
N GLY A 265 -10.70 -6.91 -24.52
CA GLY A 265 -9.51 -6.57 -25.30
C GLY A 265 -8.19 -6.71 -24.52
N MET A 266 -8.27 -7.04 -23.23
CA MET A 266 -7.14 -7.16 -22.32
C MET A 266 -7.08 -8.56 -21.69
N PRO A 267 -5.92 -9.25 -21.76
CA PRO A 267 -5.77 -10.56 -21.13
C PRO A 267 -5.86 -10.55 -19.60
N TYR A 268 -5.33 -9.50 -18.95
CA TYR A 268 -5.29 -9.37 -17.49
C TYR A 268 -5.13 -7.90 -17.06
N ILE A 269 -5.32 -7.65 -15.76
CA ILE A 269 -5.03 -6.37 -15.09
C ILE A 269 -3.88 -6.54 -14.09
N ARG A 270 -2.98 -5.56 -14.00
CA ARG A 270 -1.94 -5.52 -12.98
C ARG A 270 -2.57 -5.40 -11.58
N ALA A 271 -2.28 -6.36 -10.71
CA ALA A 271 -2.91 -6.43 -9.39
C ALA A 271 -2.46 -5.28 -8.47
N ASP A 272 -1.21 -4.84 -8.58
CA ASP A 272 -0.68 -3.68 -7.86
C ASP A 272 -1.43 -2.40 -8.23
N TRP A 273 -1.60 -2.14 -9.52
CA TRP A 273 -2.44 -1.04 -10.00
C TRP A 273 -3.88 -1.15 -9.48
N PHE A 274 -4.49 -2.33 -9.58
CA PHE A 274 -5.88 -2.50 -9.14
C PHE A 274 -6.02 -2.21 -7.65
N VAL A 275 -5.13 -2.73 -6.81
CA VAL A 275 -5.14 -2.43 -5.36
C VAL A 275 -5.08 -0.93 -5.11
N VAL A 276 -4.18 -0.21 -5.78
CA VAL A 276 -4.01 1.24 -5.61
C VAL A 276 -5.22 2.01 -6.13
N THR A 277 -5.64 1.78 -7.36
CA THR A 277 -6.64 2.61 -8.03
C THR A 277 -8.06 2.24 -7.60
N ALA A 278 -8.37 0.95 -7.45
CA ALA A 278 -9.71 0.50 -7.09
C ALA A 278 -10.07 0.82 -5.63
N THR A 279 -9.09 0.88 -4.71
CA THR A 279 -9.34 1.29 -3.31
C THR A 279 -9.49 2.80 -3.13
N ARG A 280 -9.51 3.58 -4.22
CA ARG A 280 -9.76 5.03 -4.24
C ARG A 280 -11.02 5.35 -5.05
N PRO A 281 -11.74 6.44 -4.74
CA PRO A 281 -12.81 6.94 -5.59
C PRO A 281 -12.28 7.36 -6.98
N PRO A 282 -13.10 7.23 -8.05
CA PRO A 282 -14.49 6.79 -8.01
C PRO A 282 -14.65 5.26 -7.98
N LEU A 283 -13.61 4.46 -8.28
CA LEU A 283 -13.74 3.01 -8.40
C LEU A 283 -14.15 2.33 -7.08
N TYR A 284 -13.62 2.80 -5.95
CA TYR A 284 -14.00 2.28 -4.62
C TYR A 284 -15.52 2.38 -4.40
N HIS A 285 -16.08 3.53 -4.77
CA HIS A 285 -17.51 3.82 -4.68
C HIS A 285 -18.33 2.97 -5.64
N THR A 286 -17.87 2.87 -6.89
CA THR A 286 -18.49 2.03 -7.91
C THR A 286 -18.52 0.56 -7.49
N LEU A 287 -17.40 -0.01 -7.04
CA LEU A 287 -17.30 -1.44 -6.71
C LEU A 287 -18.13 -1.82 -5.49
N LEU A 288 -18.22 -0.94 -4.48
CA LEU A 288 -19.07 -1.15 -3.31
C LEU A 288 -20.52 -0.68 -3.47
N ASP A 289 -20.85 0.03 -4.55
CA ASP A 289 -22.14 0.72 -4.71
C ASP A 289 -22.45 1.64 -3.52
N ILE A 290 -21.48 2.47 -3.15
CA ILE A 290 -21.67 3.46 -2.08
C ILE A 290 -22.58 4.57 -2.63
N PRO A 291 -23.70 4.89 -1.96
CA PRO A 291 -24.61 5.92 -2.44
C PRO A 291 -24.05 7.33 -2.24
N GLU A 292 -24.66 8.32 -2.90
CA GLU A 292 -24.23 9.72 -2.82
C GLU A 292 -24.58 10.40 -1.49
N THR A 293 -25.48 9.81 -0.68
CA THR A 293 -25.95 10.41 0.58
C THR A 293 -25.95 9.41 1.74
N LEU A 294 -25.69 9.93 2.94
CA LEU A 294 -25.76 9.16 4.18
C LEU A 294 -27.15 8.55 4.40
N ASP A 295 -28.23 9.30 4.12
CA ASP A 295 -29.61 8.84 4.29
C ASP A 295 -29.93 7.60 3.43
N GLU A 296 -29.42 7.58 2.20
CA GLU A 296 -29.57 6.41 1.33
C GLU A 296 -28.76 5.22 1.87
N LEU A 297 -27.54 5.43 2.37
CA LEU A 297 -26.76 4.35 2.99
C LEU A 297 -27.47 3.77 4.22
N LEU A 298 -27.97 4.64 5.11
CA LEU A 298 -28.74 4.25 6.29
C LEU A 298 -29.97 3.43 5.90
N THR A 299 -30.71 3.87 4.87
CA THR A 299 -31.87 3.14 4.34
C THR A 299 -31.49 1.75 3.84
N ARG A 300 -30.41 1.64 3.04
CA ARG A 300 -29.91 0.36 2.50
C ARG A 300 -29.47 -0.60 3.61
N LEU A 301 -28.91 -0.08 4.70
CA LEU A 301 -28.47 -0.86 5.85
C LEU A 301 -29.60 -1.14 6.88
N GLY A 302 -30.78 -0.53 6.70
CA GLY A 302 -31.91 -0.67 7.62
C GLY A 302 -31.68 0.01 8.97
N ILE A 303 -30.93 1.12 8.99
CA ILE A 303 -30.56 1.84 10.21
C ILE A 303 -31.41 3.11 10.33
N ASP A 304 -32.16 3.22 11.42
CA ASP A 304 -32.84 4.47 11.80
C ASP A 304 -32.10 5.07 13.00
N VAL A 305 -31.30 6.11 12.74
CA VAL A 305 -30.49 6.80 13.76
C VAL A 305 -31.37 7.38 14.87
N LYS A 306 -32.50 7.99 14.51
CA LYS A 306 -33.39 8.66 15.47
C LYS A 306 -34.10 7.63 16.34
N GLU A 307 -34.61 6.57 15.75
CA GLU A 307 -35.24 5.48 16.50
C GLU A 307 -34.22 4.77 17.40
N ASN A 308 -32.99 4.53 16.93
CA ASN A 308 -31.92 3.95 17.76
C ASN A 308 -31.59 4.83 18.98
N ILE A 309 -31.55 6.16 18.82
CA ILE A 309 -31.34 7.12 19.92
C ILE A 309 -32.53 7.11 20.89
N LYS A 310 -33.75 7.01 20.37
CA LYS A 310 -34.99 6.96 21.15
C LYS A 310 -35.10 5.70 21.99
N LEU A 311 -34.80 4.55 21.39
CA LEU A 311 -34.85 3.24 22.04
C LEU A 311 -33.64 2.96 22.94
N GLY A 312 -32.67 3.89 23.02
CA GLY A 312 -31.46 3.71 23.82
C GLY A 312 -30.57 2.58 23.28
N GLN A 313 -30.52 2.41 21.96
CA GLN A 313 -29.64 1.48 21.26
C GLN A 313 -28.36 2.16 20.76
N ALA A 314 -28.42 3.47 20.50
CA ALA A 314 -27.23 4.25 20.16
C ALA A 314 -26.26 4.36 21.34
N ARG A 315 -24.96 4.37 21.07
CA ARG A 315 -23.92 4.65 22.07
C ARG A 315 -22.94 5.68 21.56
N ARG A 316 -22.60 6.67 22.39
CA ARG A 316 -21.69 7.75 22.04
C ARG A 316 -20.42 7.73 22.86
N GLY A 317 -19.36 8.24 22.26
CA GLY A 317 -18.22 8.78 22.99
C GLY A 317 -17.66 9.99 22.29
N GLY A 318 -17.23 10.99 23.06
CA GLY A 318 -16.58 12.18 22.53
C GLY A 318 -15.18 12.34 23.07
N MET A 319 -14.30 12.88 22.22
CA MET A 319 -12.90 13.16 22.51
C MET A 319 -12.66 14.65 22.32
N PHE A 320 -11.95 15.29 23.24
CA PHE A 320 -11.54 16.70 23.08
C PHE A 320 -10.32 16.85 22.15
N GLU A 321 -9.48 15.82 22.06
CA GLU A 321 -8.37 15.68 21.11
C GLU A 321 -8.36 14.25 20.56
N SER A 322 -8.06 14.07 19.26
CA SER A 322 -7.99 12.74 18.63
C SER A 322 -6.68 12.57 17.84
N GLY A 323 -6.31 11.32 17.53
CA GLY A 323 -5.10 11.02 16.77
C GLY A 323 -5.07 11.55 15.33
N VAL A 324 -6.21 11.98 14.79
CA VAL A 324 -6.37 12.47 13.40
C VAL A 324 -6.91 13.91 13.31
N SER A 325 -7.28 14.53 14.45
CA SER A 325 -7.78 15.90 14.53
C SER A 325 -7.46 16.53 15.89
N THR A 326 -7.05 17.80 15.89
CA THR A 326 -6.90 18.62 17.11
C THR A 326 -8.21 19.22 17.61
N GLN A 327 -9.31 18.97 16.90
CA GLN A 327 -10.64 19.44 17.27
C GLN A 327 -11.41 18.35 18.02
N ASN A 328 -12.50 18.74 18.68
CA ASN A 328 -13.48 17.83 19.25
C ASN A 328 -13.92 16.83 18.18
N ARG A 329 -14.17 15.59 18.59
CA ARG A 329 -14.77 14.56 17.73
C ARG A 329 -15.75 13.74 18.54
N LEU A 330 -16.89 13.40 17.95
CA LEU A 330 -17.89 12.51 18.55
C LEU A 330 -18.04 11.28 17.68
N VAL A 331 -18.12 10.11 18.29
CA VAL A 331 -18.40 8.84 17.62
C VAL A 331 -19.70 8.28 18.16
N GLU A 332 -20.57 7.83 17.28
CA GLU A 332 -21.86 7.23 17.57
C GLU A 332 -21.94 5.82 16.94
N TYR A 333 -22.27 4.84 17.78
CA TYR A 333 -22.51 3.46 17.43
C TYR A 333 -23.99 3.21 17.21
N HIS A 334 -24.30 2.42 16.19
CA HIS A 334 -25.61 1.83 15.95
C HIS A 334 -25.48 0.32 15.65
N PRO A 335 -26.43 -0.50 16.13
CA PRO A 335 -26.55 -1.87 15.65
C PRO A 335 -26.96 -1.89 14.17
N SER A 336 -26.44 -2.86 13.43
CA SER A 336 -26.73 -3.09 12.01
C SER A 336 -26.91 -4.58 11.74
N ASN A 337 -27.65 -4.93 10.68
CA ASN A 337 -27.85 -6.32 10.26
C ASN A 337 -26.53 -7.09 10.03
N ASN A 338 -25.49 -6.38 9.58
CA ASN A 338 -24.18 -6.97 9.31
C ASN A 338 -23.18 -6.81 10.48
N GLY A 339 -23.61 -6.24 11.62
CA GLY A 339 -22.76 -6.02 12.78
C GLY A 339 -22.92 -4.61 13.35
N ALA A 340 -21.90 -3.78 13.16
CA ALA A 340 -21.82 -2.42 13.69
C ALA A 340 -21.87 -1.38 12.56
N PHE A 341 -22.45 -0.24 12.90
CA PHE A 341 -22.36 0.99 12.13
C PHE A 341 -21.83 2.08 13.05
N TRP A 342 -20.75 2.75 12.64
CA TRP A 342 -20.11 3.81 13.37
C TRP A 342 -20.16 5.08 12.55
N LEU A 343 -20.64 6.16 13.16
CA LEU A 343 -20.71 7.49 12.59
C LEU A 343 -19.87 8.44 13.44
N SER A 344 -18.91 9.13 12.85
CA SER A 344 -18.28 10.27 13.50
C SER A 344 -18.93 11.58 13.12
N TYR A 345 -18.84 12.54 14.03
CA TYR A 345 -19.11 13.94 13.80
C TYR A 345 -17.81 14.71 14.07
N ASP A 346 -17.34 15.38 13.04
CA ASP A 346 -16.11 16.15 13.04
C ASP A 346 -16.40 17.65 13.04
N PHE A 347 -15.51 18.44 13.65
CA PHE A 347 -15.72 19.85 13.95
C PHE A 347 -14.54 20.69 13.47
N LYS A 348 -14.78 21.86 12.89
CA LYS A 348 -13.72 22.81 12.47
C LYS A 348 -13.19 23.69 13.59
N LYS A 349 -13.88 23.72 14.75
CA LYS A 349 -13.52 24.55 15.90
C LYS A 349 -14.09 23.97 17.19
N ASN A 350 -13.48 24.30 18.32
CA ASN A 350 -13.93 23.87 19.65
C ASN A 350 -14.80 24.91 20.38
N SER A 351 -15.49 25.81 19.66
CA SER A 351 -16.28 26.91 20.24
C SER A 351 -17.72 26.97 19.77
N GLY A 352 -18.58 27.68 20.52
CA GLY A 352 -20.02 27.73 20.25
C GLY A 352 -20.67 26.35 20.33
N ARG A 353 -21.59 26.05 19.41
CA ARG A 353 -22.27 24.74 19.32
C ARG A 353 -21.37 23.57 18.92
N SER A 354 -20.06 23.78 18.78
CA SER A 354 -19.08 22.71 18.55
C SER A 354 -18.36 22.29 19.84
N ASN A 355 -18.63 22.95 20.98
CA ASN A 355 -18.10 22.56 22.28
C ASN A 355 -18.95 21.43 22.89
N LEU A 356 -18.44 20.19 22.83
CA LEU A 356 -19.16 19.00 23.29
C LEU A 356 -19.38 18.96 24.81
N SER A 357 -18.61 19.70 25.61
CA SER A 357 -18.87 19.80 27.06
C SER A 357 -20.21 20.51 27.37
N ILE A 358 -20.70 21.34 26.46
CA ILE A 358 -21.93 22.13 26.61
C ILE A 358 -23.04 21.60 25.67
N PHE A 359 -22.68 21.10 24.50
CA PHE A 359 -23.62 20.67 23.45
C PHE A 359 -23.48 19.19 23.04
N PRO A 360 -23.54 18.20 23.96
CA PRO A 360 -23.35 16.78 23.63
C PRO A 360 -24.56 16.09 22.97
N LEU A 361 -25.73 16.76 22.94
CA LEU A 361 -27.01 16.15 22.57
C LEU A 361 -27.44 16.44 21.12
N GLY A 362 -26.48 16.67 20.23
CA GLY A 362 -26.73 16.93 18.80
C GLY A 362 -26.72 15.68 17.91
N PRO A 363 -26.75 15.85 16.57
CA PRO A 363 -27.04 17.11 15.89
C PRO A 363 -28.48 17.57 16.15
N GLU A 364 -28.82 18.79 15.72
CA GLU A 364 -30.16 19.34 15.89
C GLU A 364 -31.22 18.43 15.27
N GLY A 365 -32.30 18.14 16.01
CA GLY A 365 -33.37 17.24 15.55
C GLY A 365 -33.05 15.74 15.62
N ALA A 366 -31.91 15.34 16.18
CA ALA A 366 -31.57 13.93 16.41
C ALA A 366 -32.28 13.32 17.64
N ILE A 367 -32.57 14.14 18.65
CA ILE A 367 -33.28 13.73 19.87
C ILE A 367 -34.67 14.37 19.87
N GLU A 368 -35.72 13.59 20.11
CA GLU A 368 -37.09 14.09 20.28
C GLU A 368 -37.20 14.97 21.54
N GLY A 369 -37.87 16.12 21.43
CA GLY A 369 -38.09 17.08 22.53
C GLY A 369 -37.36 18.41 22.31
N ASP A 370 -38.12 19.51 22.22
CA ASP A 370 -37.59 20.86 21.99
C ASP A 370 -36.64 21.31 23.12
N GLU A 371 -36.78 20.72 24.31
CA GLU A 371 -35.92 20.96 25.47
C GLU A 371 -34.47 20.53 25.25
N PHE A 372 -34.19 19.58 24.35
CA PHE A 372 -32.83 19.12 24.06
C PHE A 372 -32.15 19.91 22.95
N SER A 373 -32.91 20.61 22.09
CA SER A 373 -32.39 21.40 20.96
C SER A 373 -31.41 22.50 21.40
N LYS A 374 -31.53 23.02 22.63
CA LYS A 374 -30.55 23.98 23.21
C LYS A 374 -29.19 23.35 23.53
N PHE A 375 -29.10 22.02 23.61
CA PHE A 375 -27.87 21.25 23.85
C PHE A 375 -27.36 20.52 22.60
N ALA A 376 -27.95 20.79 21.43
CA ALA A 376 -27.54 20.17 20.18
C ALA A 376 -26.26 20.80 19.61
N PHE A 377 -25.30 19.96 19.22
CA PHE A 377 -24.10 20.41 18.52
C PHE A 377 -24.32 20.72 17.03
N LYS A 378 -23.39 21.47 16.45
CA LYS A 378 -23.23 21.66 15.01
C LYS A 378 -21.87 21.12 14.57
N HIS A 379 -21.89 20.16 13.65
CA HIS A 379 -20.72 19.49 13.06
C HIS A 379 -20.47 19.98 11.62
N ASP A 380 -19.30 19.67 11.08
CA ASP A 380 -18.85 20.12 9.76
C ASP A 380 -18.68 18.97 8.75
N GLY A 381 -18.60 17.73 9.23
CA GLY A 381 -18.52 16.52 8.42
C GLY A 381 -18.52 15.27 9.30
N GLY A 382 -18.30 14.12 8.67
CA GLY A 382 -18.24 12.85 9.37
C GLY A 382 -17.60 11.74 8.55
N GLU A 383 -17.13 10.73 9.26
CA GLU A 383 -16.62 9.47 8.73
C GLU A 383 -17.54 8.35 9.18
N ILE A 384 -17.85 7.45 8.26
CA ILE A 384 -18.71 6.30 8.50
C ILE A 384 -17.89 5.03 8.29
N ILE A 385 -18.00 4.13 9.26
CA ILE A 385 -17.49 2.76 9.17
C ILE A 385 -18.68 1.82 9.35
N PHE A 386 -18.95 0.99 8.35
CA PHE A 386 -20.06 0.05 8.39
C PHE A 386 -19.57 -1.35 8.03
N ASN A 387 -20.19 -2.38 8.60
CA ASN A 387 -19.85 -3.75 8.24
C ASN A 387 -20.50 -4.16 6.91
N LEU A 388 -19.66 -4.67 6.00
CA LEU A 388 -20.06 -5.31 4.76
C LEU A 388 -20.70 -6.68 5.04
N PRO A 389 -21.45 -7.26 4.10
CA PRO A 389 -22.05 -8.59 4.27
C PRO A 389 -21.02 -9.69 4.62
N ASN A 390 -19.79 -9.59 4.12
CA ASN A 390 -18.69 -10.53 4.44
C ASN A 390 -18.01 -10.26 5.79
N GLY A 391 -18.43 -9.22 6.51
CA GLY A 391 -17.91 -8.84 7.83
C GLY A 391 -16.61 -8.02 7.80
N LEU A 392 -16.11 -7.64 6.63
CA LEU A 392 -15.11 -6.56 6.52
C LEU A 392 -15.78 -5.18 6.69
N ASN A 393 -14.99 -4.12 6.63
CA ASN A 393 -15.47 -2.75 6.79
C ASN A 393 -15.59 -2.04 5.43
N GLY A 394 -16.70 -1.34 5.23
CA GLY A 394 -16.88 -0.31 4.23
C GLY A 394 -16.74 1.08 4.87
N TYR A 395 -16.35 2.06 4.05
CA TYR A 395 -16.04 3.41 4.50
C TYR A 395 -16.77 4.46 3.66
N MET A 396 -17.26 5.51 4.30
CA MET A 396 -17.86 6.65 3.62
C MET A 396 -17.46 7.95 4.33
N LEU A 397 -17.10 8.97 3.57
CA LEU A 397 -16.87 10.32 4.08
C LEU A 397 -18.03 11.21 3.65
N VAL A 398 -18.49 12.09 4.54
CA VAL A 398 -19.62 12.99 4.26
C VAL A 398 -19.37 14.40 4.77
N LEU A 399 -20.00 15.37 4.12
CA LEU A 399 -20.19 16.73 4.64
C LEU A 399 -21.30 16.75 5.70
N SER A 400 -21.42 17.86 6.42
CA SER A 400 -22.46 18.06 7.45
C SER A 400 -23.92 17.92 6.97
N ASP A 401 -24.17 17.99 5.66
CA ASP A 401 -25.48 17.79 5.05
C ASP A 401 -25.72 16.33 4.61
N GLY A 402 -24.76 15.44 4.88
CA GLY A 402 -24.83 14.02 4.54
C GLY A 402 -24.39 13.68 3.11
N ASN A 403 -23.99 14.66 2.29
CA ASN A 403 -23.47 14.41 0.95
C ASN A 403 -22.09 13.76 1.01
N ARG A 404 -21.90 12.70 0.22
CA ARG A 404 -20.63 11.97 0.12
C ARG A 404 -19.53 12.84 -0.47
N ILE A 405 -18.30 12.63 0.02
CA ILE A 405 -17.08 13.18 -0.54
C ILE A 405 -16.01 12.10 -0.73
N ASP A 406 -15.09 12.35 -1.66
CA ASP A 406 -13.97 11.46 -1.96
C ASP A 406 -12.81 11.64 -0.98
N GLU A 407 -12.59 12.88 -0.54
CA GLU A 407 -11.46 13.29 0.29
C GLU A 407 -11.92 14.15 1.46
N GLY A 408 -11.44 13.83 2.67
CA GLY A 408 -11.64 14.64 3.87
C GLY A 408 -10.89 15.97 3.78
N PRO A 409 -11.50 17.11 4.18
CA PRO A 409 -10.80 18.39 4.22
C PRO A 409 -9.66 18.39 5.24
N ILE A 410 -8.46 18.79 4.82
CA ILE A 410 -7.23 18.72 5.64
C ILE A 410 -7.31 19.58 6.90
N GLU A 411 -8.13 20.64 6.88
CA GLU A 411 -8.39 21.47 8.05
C GLU A 411 -9.22 20.77 9.14
N ILE A 412 -9.77 19.60 8.85
CA ILE A 412 -10.59 18.79 9.77
C ILE A 412 -9.83 17.53 10.18
N VAL A 413 -9.30 16.78 9.21
CA VAL A 413 -8.65 15.46 9.40
C VAL A 413 -7.46 15.27 8.46
N TRP A 414 -6.42 14.54 8.90
CA TRP A 414 -5.25 14.25 8.07
C TRP A 414 -4.69 12.83 8.26
N ASP A 415 -4.11 12.28 7.18
CA ASP A 415 -3.37 11.02 7.16
C ASP A 415 -1.88 11.28 7.45
N THR A 416 -1.44 10.98 8.67
CA THR A 416 -0.04 11.16 9.09
C THR A 416 0.94 10.27 8.34
N ASN A 417 0.47 9.16 7.76
CA ASN A 417 1.29 8.24 6.97
C ASN A 417 1.26 8.57 5.47
N THR A 418 0.48 9.58 5.06
CA THR A 418 0.34 10.00 3.66
C THR A 418 0.06 8.83 2.71
N THR A 419 -0.81 7.90 3.13
CA THR A 419 -1.09 6.63 2.43
C THR A 419 -1.55 6.85 0.99
N GLY A 420 -2.27 7.94 0.75
CA GLY A 420 -2.74 8.36 -0.56
C GLY A 420 -1.72 9.16 -1.38
N GLY A 421 -0.46 9.25 -0.95
CA GLY A 421 0.59 10.10 -1.53
C GLY A 421 0.50 11.56 -1.07
N ASN A 422 -0.47 11.91 -0.24
CA ASN A 422 -0.68 13.24 0.34
C ASN A 422 -1.36 13.12 1.73
N PRO A 423 -1.33 14.18 2.56
CA PRO A 423 -1.87 14.13 3.92
C PRO A 423 -3.40 14.18 4.03
N LYS A 424 -4.15 14.24 2.92
CA LYS A 424 -5.61 14.15 2.98
C LYS A 424 -6.05 12.72 3.23
N ILE A 425 -7.18 12.57 3.90
CA ILE A 425 -7.85 11.28 4.07
C ILE A 425 -8.63 10.98 2.77
N ILE A 426 -8.20 9.98 2.01
CA ILE A 426 -8.90 9.52 0.81
C ILE A 426 -9.80 8.34 1.21
N ASN A 427 -11.10 8.42 0.90
CA ASN A 427 -12.06 7.39 1.25
C ASN A 427 -11.64 6.02 0.66
N GLY A 428 -11.83 4.94 1.42
CA GLY A 428 -11.29 3.63 1.07
C GLY A 428 -9.85 3.48 1.55
N ILE A 429 -8.86 3.89 0.75
CA ILE A 429 -7.45 3.55 0.99
C ILE A 429 -6.88 4.09 2.31
N SER A 430 -7.13 5.36 2.66
CA SER A 430 -6.65 5.92 3.93
C SER A 430 -7.36 5.25 5.11
N CYS A 431 -8.67 5.00 4.96
CA CYS A 431 -9.48 4.33 5.97
C CYS A 431 -8.99 2.89 6.23
N MET A 432 -8.63 2.13 5.19
CA MET A 432 -8.08 0.77 5.32
C MET A 432 -6.75 0.73 6.08
N ASN A 433 -5.93 1.78 5.96
CA ASN A 433 -4.68 1.90 6.72
C ASN A 433 -4.94 2.31 8.18
N CYS A 434 -5.75 3.35 8.41
CA CYS A 434 -6.12 3.79 9.76
C CYS A 434 -6.80 2.66 10.55
N HIS A 435 -7.72 1.95 9.90
CA HIS A 435 -8.49 0.83 10.47
C HIS A 435 -7.91 -0.54 10.11
N LYS A 436 -6.58 -0.65 10.00
CA LYS A 436 -5.90 -1.91 9.65
C LYS A 436 -6.24 -3.09 10.54
N HIS A 437 -6.67 -2.83 11.78
CA HIS A 437 -7.09 -3.83 12.77
C HIS A 437 -8.58 -3.72 13.15
N GLY A 438 -9.38 -2.97 12.38
CA GLY A 438 -10.79 -2.71 12.65
C GLY A 438 -11.03 -1.38 13.35
N THR A 439 -12.12 -1.29 14.10
CA THR A 439 -12.48 -0.07 14.85
C THR A 439 -11.38 0.28 15.87
N ILE A 440 -11.00 1.56 15.91
CA ILE A 440 -9.96 2.07 16.81
C ILE A 440 -10.59 2.35 18.18
N SER A 441 -9.93 1.89 19.24
CA SER A 441 -10.38 2.17 20.60
C SER A 441 -10.19 3.63 20.98
N PHE A 442 -11.10 4.18 21.76
CA PHE A 442 -11.05 5.55 22.27
C PHE A 442 -11.58 5.62 23.70
N GLN A 443 -11.31 6.72 24.40
CA GLN A 443 -11.90 7.01 25.71
C GLN A 443 -12.90 8.14 25.56
N ASP A 444 -14.06 8.00 26.22
CA ASP A 444 -15.05 9.07 26.28
C ASP A 444 -14.68 10.08 27.37
N ASP A 445 -14.57 11.36 26.97
CA ASP A 445 -14.36 12.49 27.87
C ASP A 445 -15.67 13.15 28.31
N ILE A 446 -16.77 12.89 27.59
CA ILE A 446 -17.99 13.70 27.70
C ILE A 446 -18.83 13.32 28.92
N ARG A 447 -19.02 12.02 29.18
CA ARG A 447 -19.90 11.54 30.27
C ARG A 447 -19.54 12.14 31.62
N SER A 448 -18.26 12.32 31.90
CA SER A 448 -17.74 12.86 33.17
C SER A 448 -17.52 14.39 33.15
N SER A 449 -17.39 15.00 31.97
CA SER A 449 -16.99 16.42 31.81
C SER A 449 -18.11 17.35 31.36
N VAL A 450 -19.36 16.88 31.32
CA VAL A 450 -20.48 17.69 30.85
C VAL A 450 -20.78 18.87 31.79
N ALA A 451 -20.84 20.07 31.23
CA ALA A 451 -21.09 21.33 31.94
C ALA A 451 -22.57 21.76 31.84
N ILE A 452 -23.49 20.79 31.95
CA ILE A 452 -24.94 21.00 31.87
C ILE A 452 -25.56 20.85 33.26
N PHE A 453 -26.35 21.83 33.70
CA PHE A 453 -27.08 21.79 34.98
C PHE A 453 -28.53 21.32 34.86
N ASP A 454 -29.05 21.20 33.64
CA ASP A 454 -30.38 20.72 33.34
C ASP A 454 -30.46 19.20 33.59
N ALA A 455 -31.33 18.78 34.51
CA ALA A 455 -31.37 17.42 35.02
C ALA A 455 -31.78 16.38 33.96
N ASP A 456 -32.71 16.74 33.07
CA ASP A 456 -33.19 15.86 32.01
C ASP A 456 -32.11 15.70 30.94
N ALA A 457 -31.41 16.78 30.58
CA ALA A 457 -30.27 16.71 29.68
C ALA A 457 -29.12 15.88 30.26
N GLN A 458 -28.77 16.04 31.54
CA GLN A 458 -27.77 15.19 32.20
C GLN A 458 -28.16 13.72 32.19
N LYS A 459 -29.45 13.42 32.41
CA LYS A 459 -29.97 12.05 32.32
C LYS A 459 -29.81 11.52 30.90
N LYS A 460 -30.16 12.31 29.88
CA LYS A 460 -30.02 11.90 28.48
C LYS A 460 -28.58 11.67 28.06
N VAL A 461 -27.64 12.48 28.55
CA VAL A 461 -26.20 12.22 28.37
C VAL A 461 -25.82 10.87 28.97
N ARG A 462 -26.25 10.55 30.19
CA ARG A 462 -25.93 9.25 30.81
C ARG A 462 -26.54 8.05 30.08
N GLU A 463 -27.66 8.24 29.40
CA GLU A 463 -28.30 7.20 28.56
C GLU A 463 -27.54 6.96 27.25
N LEU A 464 -27.03 8.02 26.60
CA LEU A 464 -26.36 7.93 25.30
C LEU A 464 -24.87 7.58 25.41
N TYR A 465 -24.19 8.09 26.44
CA TYR A 465 -22.77 7.89 26.65
C TYR A 465 -22.59 6.80 27.70
N PRO A 466 -22.31 5.54 27.33
CA PRO A 466 -22.23 4.45 28.29
C PRO A 466 -20.99 4.57 29.20
N ASP A 467 -20.91 3.72 30.22
CA ASP A 467 -19.66 3.56 30.97
C ASP A 467 -18.58 2.89 30.09
N HIS A 468 -17.30 3.12 30.41
CA HIS A 468 -16.15 2.61 29.64
C HIS A 468 -16.24 1.11 29.34
N ASP A 469 -16.58 0.28 30.34
CA ASP A 469 -16.69 -1.17 30.17
C ASP A 469 -17.69 -1.59 29.07
N GLU A 470 -18.77 -0.84 28.88
CA GLU A 470 -19.75 -1.15 27.83
C GLU A 470 -19.24 -0.74 26.46
N MET A 471 -18.64 0.46 26.32
CA MET A 471 -18.05 0.90 25.06
C MET A 471 -16.89 0.00 24.63
N ASP A 472 -16.00 -0.35 25.56
CA ASP A 472 -14.85 -1.23 25.31
C ASP A 472 -15.30 -2.61 24.82
N ARG A 473 -16.37 -3.16 25.38
CA ARG A 473 -16.95 -4.43 24.90
C ARG A 473 -17.42 -4.34 23.45
N LEU A 474 -18.09 -3.25 23.05
CA LEU A 474 -18.56 -3.05 21.69
C LEU A 474 -17.38 -2.92 20.70
N LEU A 475 -16.36 -2.17 21.09
CA LEU A 475 -15.14 -1.95 20.30
C LEU A 475 -14.36 -3.26 20.12
N GLU A 476 -14.12 -4.01 21.20
CA GLU A 476 -13.41 -5.29 21.15
C GLU A 476 -14.17 -6.36 20.37
N GLU A 477 -15.50 -6.40 20.48
CA GLU A 477 -16.32 -7.32 19.67
C GLU A 477 -16.21 -6.99 18.18
N ALA A 478 -16.30 -5.71 17.81
CA ALA A 478 -16.14 -5.27 16.42
C ALA A 478 -14.72 -5.60 15.90
N ARG A 479 -13.69 -5.32 16.69
CA ARG A 479 -12.28 -5.63 16.38
C ARG A 479 -12.08 -7.11 16.15
N ARG A 480 -12.56 -7.96 17.06
CA ARG A 480 -12.44 -9.43 16.97
C ARG A 480 -13.11 -9.99 15.72
N ARG A 481 -14.33 -9.51 15.39
CA ARG A 481 -15.02 -9.93 14.15
C ARG A 481 -14.21 -9.57 12.91
N PHE A 482 -13.75 -8.33 12.83
CA PHE A 482 -12.98 -7.84 11.70
C PHE A 482 -11.68 -8.62 11.52
N LEU A 483 -10.92 -8.85 12.60
CA LEU A 483 -9.65 -9.59 12.53
C LEU A 483 -9.83 -11.04 12.06
N GLY A 484 -10.92 -11.71 12.46
CA GLY A 484 -11.24 -13.05 11.96
C GLY A 484 -11.49 -13.08 10.45
N ARG A 485 -12.16 -12.07 9.90
CA ARG A 485 -12.38 -11.93 8.44
C ARG A 485 -11.11 -11.54 7.70
N LEU A 486 -10.31 -10.66 8.30
CA LEU A 486 -9.02 -10.27 7.75
C LEU A 486 -8.09 -11.48 7.64
N GLU A 487 -8.04 -12.35 8.66
CA GLU A 487 -7.25 -13.58 8.63
C GLU A 487 -7.71 -14.54 7.52
N GLN A 488 -9.02 -14.69 7.29
CA GLN A 488 -9.55 -15.47 6.16
C GLN A 488 -9.11 -14.91 4.81
N THR A 489 -8.94 -13.59 4.72
CA THR A 489 -8.63 -12.88 3.48
C THR A 489 -7.14 -12.94 3.12
N MET A 490 -6.26 -12.68 4.10
CA MET A 490 -4.81 -12.54 3.85
C MET A 490 -3.95 -13.62 4.50
N GLY A 491 -4.49 -14.43 5.41
CA GLY A 491 -3.74 -15.45 6.15
C GLY A 491 -3.03 -16.45 5.24
N ARG A 492 -3.67 -16.91 4.15
CA ARG A 492 -3.06 -17.83 3.17
C ARG A 492 -1.71 -17.32 2.66
N PHE A 493 -1.59 -16.02 2.39
CA PHE A 493 -0.38 -15.43 1.80
C PHE A 493 0.62 -14.98 2.86
N LEU A 494 0.15 -14.51 4.02
CA LEU A 494 1.00 -13.93 5.06
C LEU A 494 1.42 -14.91 6.14
N LYS A 495 0.69 -16.00 6.40
CA LYS A 495 1.02 -16.94 7.47
C LYS A 495 1.63 -18.21 6.88
N GLN A 496 2.87 -18.10 6.41
CA GLN A 496 3.62 -19.17 5.75
C GLN A 496 5.01 -19.31 6.36
N GLY A 497 5.59 -20.51 6.30
CA GLY A 497 6.96 -20.77 6.78
C GLY A 497 7.14 -20.38 8.25
N GLU A 498 8.16 -19.58 8.55
CA GLU A 498 8.44 -19.08 9.90
C GLU A 498 7.34 -18.15 10.46
N ASP A 499 6.50 -17.59 9.59
CA ASP A 499 5.40 -16.70 9.98
C ASP A 499 4.06 -17.45 10.20
N ALA A 500 4.02 -18.79 10.11
CA ALA A 500 2.78 -19.56 10.15
C ALA A 500 1.92 -19.29 11.40
N ASP A 501 2.56 -19.11 12.56
CA ASP A 501 1.88 -18.82 13.83
C ASP A 501 1.82 -17.31 14.15
N LYS A 502 2.39 -16.44 13.29
CA LYS A 502 2.42 -15.00 13.53
C LYS A 502 0.99 -14.43 13.50
N PRO A 503 0.53 -13.71 14.54
CA PRO A 503 -0.77 -13.08 14.55
C PRO A 503 -0.93 -12.09 13.40
N ILE A 504 -2.14 -12.03 12.83
CA ILE A 504 -2.41 -11.21 11.65
C ILE A 504 -2.15 -9.71 11.88
N THR A 505 -2.24 -9.27 13.14
CA THR A 505 -2.00 -7.90 13.59
C THR A 505 -0.54 -7.49 13.63
N LEU A 506 0.39 -8.44 13.46
CA LEU A 506 1.84 -8.17 13.44
C LEU A 506 2.36 -8.03 12.00
N PHE A 507 1.54 -8.23 10.99
CA PHE A 507 1.96 -7.94 9.61
C PHE A 507 1.75 -6.47 9.29
N GLN A 508 2.60 -5.94 8.42
CA GLN A 508 2.38 -4.65 7.79
C GLN A 508 1.04 -4.65 7.06
N GLU A 509 0.34 -3.51 7.06
CA GLU A 509 -0.92 -3.38 6.35
C GLU A 509 -0.67 -3.47 4.83
N PRO A 510 -1.20 -4.49 4.11
CA PRO A 510 -0.75 -4.77 2.75
C PRO A 510 -1.19 -3.74 1.70
N VAL A 511 -2.38 -3.15 1.80
CA VAL A 511 -2.90 -2.21 0.78
C VAL A 511 -2.06 -0.94 0.74
N SER A 512 -1.73 -0.38 1.91
CA SER A 512 -0.87 0.79 2.06
C SER A 512 0.58 0.49 1.67
N PHE A 513 1.07 -0.74 1.93
CA PHE A 513 2.38 -1.17 1.45
C PHE A 513 2.43 -1.13 -0.09
N VAL A 514 1.43 -1.69 -0.77
CA VAL A 514 1.34 -1.64 -2.23
C VAL A 514 1.19 -0.21 -2.74
N ALA A 515 0.36 0.61 -2.09
CA ALA A 515 0.18 2.02 -2.44
C ALA A 515 1.50 2.81 -2.43
N ARG A 516 2.25 2.72 -1.33
CA ARG A 516 3.54 3.41 -1.20
C ARG A 516 4.56 2.94 -2.24
N ASN A 517 4.62 1.63 -2.50
CA ASN A 517 5.58 1.09 -3.47
C ASN A 517 5.19 1.38 -4.92
N TYR A 518 3.89 1.41 -5.23
CA TYR A 518 3.39 1.77 -6.54
C TYR A 518 3.71 3.25 -6.88
N ASP A 519 3.51 4.14 -5.91
CA ASP A 519 3.71 5.59 -6.06
C ASP A 519 5.20 6.00 -6.18
N LYS A 520 6.14 5.07 -5.93
CA LYS A 520 7.58 5.30 -6.17
C LYS A 520 7.85 5.68 -7.61
N ASN A 521 8.89 6.48 -7.82
CA ASN A 521 9.35 6.79 -9.16
C ASN A 521 9.71 5.50 -9.92
N VAL A 522 9.43 5.49 -11.22
CA VAL A 522 9.78 4.39 -12.12
C VAL A 522 11.24 4.55 -12.51
N ASN A 523 12.10 3.64 -12.07
CA ASN A 523 13.49 3.54 -12.50
C ASN A 523 13.61 2.61 -13.73
N LEU A 524 14.82 2.49 -14.28
CA LEU A 524 15.07 1.66 -15.46
C LEU A 524 14.70 0.18 -15.26
N GLU A 525 14.93 -0.37 -14.07
CA GLU A 525 14.60 -1.76 -13.76
C GLU A 525 13.08 -1.95 -13.79
N ALA A 526 12.33 -1.13 -13.06
CA ALA A 526 10.86 -1.17 -13.05
C ALA A 526 10.27 -0.98 -14.46
N ALA A 527 10.75 0.02 -15.20
CA ALA A 527 10.30 0.26 -16.58
C ALA A 527 10.54 -0.95 -17.49
N ALA A 528 11.71 -1.59 -17.37
CA ALA A 528 12.03 -2.79 -18.15
C ALA A 528 11.06 -3.94 -17.85
N ARG A 529 10.77 -4.21 -16.57
CA ARG A 529 9.84 -5.30 -16.19
C ARG A 529 8.41 -5.01 -16.58
N GLU A 530 7.95 -3.79 -16.39
CA GLU A 530 6.60 -3.37 -16.79
C GLU A 530 6.41 -3.43 -18.31
N LEU A 531 7.45 -3.15 -19.11
CA LEU A 531 7.42 -3.27 -20.58
C LEU A 531 7.69 -4.70 -21.11
N GLY A 532 7.87 -5.67 -20.22
CA GLY A 532 8.12 -7.07 -20.61
C GLY A 532 9.53 -7.33 -21.15
N PHE A 533 10.54 -6.57 -20.74
CA PHE A 533 11.94 -6.87 -21.00
C PHE A 533 12.54 -7.78 -19.92
N LYS A 534 13.28 -8.81 -20.36
CA LYS A 534 14.03 -9.69 -19.45
C LYS A 534 15.31 -9.05 -18.94
N GLU A 535 15.98 -8.23 -19.75
CA GLU A 535 17.21 -7.55 -19.36
C GLU A 535 17.02 -6.04 -19.46
N LYS A 536 17.27 -5.30 -18.37
CA LYS A 536 17.10 -3.83 -18.38
C LYS A 536 18.02 -3.12 -19.38
N ASP A 537 19.17 -3.70 -19.69
CA ASP A 537 20.11 -3.16 -20.64
C ASP A 537 19.56 -3.19 -22.07
N GLU A 538 18.66 -4.13 -22.36
CA GLU A 538 17.95 -4.16 -23.64
C GLU A 538 17.07 -2.92 -23.79
N LEU A 539 16.27 -2.58 -22.76
CA LEU A 539 15.50 -1.33 -22.75
C LEU A 539 16.42 -0.11 -22.83
N LYS A 540 17.50 -0.08 -22.02
CA LYS A 540 18.46 1.02 -21.99
C LYS A 540 19.01 1.36 -23.37
N SER A 541 19.36 0.34 -24.16
CA SER A 541 19.89 0.51 -25.51
C SER A 541 18.90 1.16 -26.49
N ARG A 542 17.59 1.01 -26.24
CA ARG A 542 16.51 1.52 -27.11
C ARG A 542 16.03 2.92 -26.72
N LEU A 543 16.15 3.31 -25.45
CA LEU A 543 15.69 4.59 -24.92
C LEU A 543 16.35 5.83 -25.56
N GLY A 544 17.47 5.68 -26.28
CA GLY A 544 18.07 6.74 -27.09
C GLY A 544 17.29 7.12 -28.35
N GLY A 545 16.25 6.36 -28.72
CA GLY A 545 15.40 6.63 -29.88
C GLY A 545 14.69 7.99 -29.80
N ARG A 546 14.62 8.70 -30.94
CA ARG A 546 14.07 10.07 -31.01
C ARG A 546 12.68 10.19 -30.38
N ARG A 547 11.79 9.23 -30.65
CA ARG A 547 10.42 9.27 -30.14
C ARG A 547 10.37 9.03 -28.62
N LEU A 548 11.08 8.04 -28.09
CA LEU A 548 11.15 7.77 -26.64
C LEU A 548 11.75 8.95 -25.86
N VAL A 549 12.74 9.64 -26.43
CA VAL A 549 13.27 10.90 -25.86
C VAL A 549 12.22 12.00 -25.88
N GLN A 550 11.44 12.14 -26.96
CA GLN A 550 10.33 13.10 -27.04
C GLN A 550 9.19 12.79 -26.07
N LEU A 551 9.00 11.51 -25.72
CA LEU A 551 8.10 11.07 -24.64
C LEU A 551 8.67 11.34 -23.24
N GLY A 552 9.83 12.00 -23.10
CA GLY A 552 10.38 12.35 -21.80
C GLY A 552 11.01 11.18 -21.04
N LEU A 553 11.32 10.06 -21.70
CA LEU A 553 11.86 8.86 -21.05
C LEU A 553 13.39 8.85 -20.91
N LYS A 554 14.07 9.89 -21.41
CA LYS A 554 15.52 10.04 -21.32
C LYS A 554 16.07 9.92 -19.87
N PRO A 555 15.43 10.45 -18.82
CA PRO A 555 15.95 10.32 -17.46
C PRO A 555 16.19 8.87 -17.01
N LEU A 556 15.52 7.87 -17.60
CA LEU A 556 15.71 6.47 -17.26
C LEU A 556 17.10 5.92 -17.63
N VAL A 557 17.87 6.58 -18.52
CA VAL A 557 19.21 6.10 -18.90
C VAL A 557 20.32 6.61 -17.99
N ASP A 558 20.03 7.64 -17.19
CA ASP A 558 20.99 8.27 -16.28
C ASP A 558 21.28 7.35 -15.08
N GLU A 559 22.43 7.53 -14.44
CA GLU A 559 22.79 6.86 -13.19
C GLU A 559 21.81 7.30 -12.09
N ASP A 560 21.16 6.35 -11.41
CA ASP A 560 20.04 6.57 -10.47
C ASP A 560 18.82 7.32 -11.05
N GLY A 561 18.73 7.38 -12.38
CA GLY A 561 17.67 8.04 -13.11
C GLY A 561 16.29 7.40 -12.93
N SER A 562 15.26 8.24 -12.80
CA SER A 562 13.87 7.80 -12.67
C SER A 562 12.87 8.83 -13.19
N ILE A 563 11.64 8.40 -13.46
CA ILE A 563 10.50 9.24 -13.84
C ILE A 563 9.36 9.10 -12.82
N LYS A 564 8.47 10.08 -12.73
CA LYS A 564 7.32 10.01 -11.81
C LYS A 564 6.33 8.93 -12.24
N ARG A 565 5.80 8.14 -11.30
CA ARG A 565 4.72 7.17 -11.56
C ARG A 565 3.50 7.82 -12.22
N SER A 566 3.07 8.97 -11.70
CA SER A 566 1.95 9.73 -12.26
C SER A 566 2.16 10.16 -13.71
N PHE A 567 3.42 10.39 -14.12
CA PHE A 567 3.75 10.67 -15.52
C PHE A 567 3.66 9.42 -16.37
N TRP A 568 4.22 8.30 -15.90
CA TRP A 568 4.18 7.01 -16.60
C TRP A 568 2.75 6.50 -16.86
N ASP A 569 1.86 6.74 -15.90
CA ASP A 569 0.45 6.32 -15.95
C ASP A 569 -0.44 7.35 -16.67
N SER A 570 0.07 8.57 -16.93
CA SER A 570 -0.73 9.70 -17.44
C SER A 570 -1.33 9.39 -18.81
N ARG A 571 -2.64 9.65 -18.95
CA ARG A 571 -3.43 9.44 -20.17
C ARG A 571 -3.90 10.74 -20.83
N GLU A 572 -3.18 11.84 -20.65
CA GLU A 572 -3.56 13.16 -21.19
C GLU A 572 -3.75 13.18 -22.73
N SER A 573 -3.08 12.29 -23.47
CA SER A 573 -3.21 12.13 -24.92
C SER A 573 -4.28 11.10 -25.35
N GLY A 574 -5.03 10.52 -24.42
CA GLY A 574 -6.02 9.45 -24.62
C GLY A 574 -5.48 8.04 -24.34
N VAL A 575 -4.18 7.82 -24.53
CA VAL A 575 -3.44 6.62 -24.15
C VAL A 575 -2.36 6.99 -23.13
N SER A 576 -1.86 6.02 -22.36
CA SER A 576 -0.84 6.30 -21.35
C SER A 576 0.56 6.51 -21.94
N ILE A 577 1.45 7.18 -21.20
CA ILE A 577 2.88 7.24 -21.56
C ILE A 577 3.49 5.84 -21.63
N PHE A 578 3.11 4.93 -20.72
CA PHE A 578 3.46 3.51 -20.84
C PHE A 578 3.05 2.92 -22.19
N GLN A 579 1.80 3.12 -22.60
CA GLN A 579 1.25 2.57 -23.85
C GLN A 579 1.96 3.16 -25.08
N GLU A 580 2.25 4.46 -25.08
CA GLU A 580 3.03 5.10 -26.15
C GLU A 580 4.46 4.53 -26.22
N ALA A 581 5.11 4.33 -25.07
CA ALA A 581 6.44 3.74 -24.99
C ALA A 581 6.44 2.28 -25.49
N ALA A 582 5.47 1.48 -25.07
CA ALA A 582 5.30 0.10 -25.50
C ALA A 582 5.08 -0.01 -27.02
N SER A 583 4.28 0.88 -27.60
CA SER A 583 4.06 0.93 -29.04
C SER A 583 5.32 1.29 -29.81
N GLU A 584 6.10 2.26 -29.34
CA GLU A 584 7.36 2.65 -29.97
C GLU A 584 8.43 1.55 -29.84
N LEU A 585 8.39 0.77 -28.76
CA LEU A 585 9.31 -0.34 -28.50
C LEU A 585 8.87 -1.66 -29.16
N ALA A 586 7.79 -1.65 -29.94
CA ALA A 586 7.17 -2.81 -30.56
C ALA A 586 6.78 -3.93 -29.57
N ARG A 587 6.34 -3.54 -28.37
CA ARG A 587 5.85 -4.45 -27.32
C ARG A 587 4.34 -4.67 -27.38
N GLY A 588 3.60 -3.76 -28.00
CA GLY A 588 2.16 -3.89 -28.17
C GLY A 588 1.54 -2.58 -28.65
N THR A 589 0.33 -2.65 -29.19
CA THR A 589 -0.46 -1.44 -29.50
C THR A 589 -1.44 -1.13 -28.36
N PRO A 590 -1.72 0.14 -28.05
CA PRO A 590 -2.64 0.51 -26.99
C PRO A 590 -4.04 -0.08 -27.18
N VAL A 591 -4.62 -0.62 -26.11
CA VAL A 591 -6.07 -0.84 -25.99
C VAL A 591 -6.65 0.42 -25.34
N PRO A 592 -7.50 1.18 -26.05
CA PRO A 592 -7.97 2.50 -25.60
C PRO A 592 -8.93 2.46 -24.42
#